data_AF-A0A7V4UCZ9-F1
#
_entry.id   AF-A0A7V4UCZ9-F1
#
_cell.length_a   1.000
_cell.length_b   1.000
_cell.length_c   1.000
_cell.angle_alpha   90.00
_cell.angle_beta   90.00
_cell.angle_gamma   90.00
#
_symmetry.space_group_name_H-M   'P 1'
#
loop_
_entity.id
_entity.type
_entity.pdbx_description
1 polymer ?
#
loop_
_entity_poly.entity_id
_entity_poly.type
_entity_poly.pdbx_seq_one_letter_code
_entity_poly.pdbx_strand_id
1 'polypeptide(L)'
;MLLEVVLSVSILLIAIGVCGSAVRNSMLSVQRAEEITRSMLLTESILNDLDTGVLLPEEEQSGDFSAVGLPSWNWELRIVPVEQEPELLRVTVSLFQQGSGGGSDDRRTLLTTSTLRARPRTLNLKEDFGLSEEQTKVLTEAIPGGSQMLDPENFDPRALAKLDMDTLIQMLPLIMQALSAQGAPGLEQLGQGAEGGGLPQGMTPDAQQGGGRSTRQPRTPGSPPPSPGSGS
;
A
#
# COMPACT_ATOMS: atom_id res chain seq x y z
N MET A 1 -36.91 -15.00 53.15
CA MET A 1 -36.44 -16.22 52.46
C MET A 1 -36.92 -16.27 51.00
N LEU A 2 -38.20 -16.48 50.66
CA LEU A 2 -38.61 -16.61 49.23
C LEU A 2 -38.35 -15.36 48.38
N LEU A 3 -38.59 -14.16 48.90
CA LEU A 3 -38.38 -12.90 48.15
C LEU A 3 -36.91 -12.66 47.78
N GLU A 4 -35.99 -13.08 48.64
CA GLU A 4 -34.55 -12.93 48.42
C GLU A 4 -34.08 -13.85 47.29
N VAL A 5 -34.52 -15.11 47.28
CA VAL A 5 -34.21 -16.07 46.21
C VAL A 5 -34.72 -15.56 44.86
N VAL A 6 -35.95 -15.02 44.80
CA VAL A 6 -36.52 -14.46 43.58
C VAL A 6 -35.71 -13.26 43.09
N LEU A 7 -35.27 -12.39 44.00
CA LEU A 7 -34.44 -11.23 43.67
C LEU A 7 -33.07 -11.66 43.12
N SER A 8 -32.39 -12.60 43.77
CA SER A 8 -31.10 -13.13 43.32
C SER A 8 -31.19 -13.80 41.95
N VAL A 9 -32.24 -14.59 41.71
CA VAL A 9 -32.47 -15.24 40.40
C VAL A 9 -32.76 -14.20 39.32
N SER A 10 -33.55 -13.17 39.63
CA SER A 10 -33.86 -12.10 38.66
C SER A 10 -32.61 -11.32 38.25
N ILE A 11 -31.76 -10.95 39.22
CA ILE A 11 -30.48 -10.26 38.95
C ILE A 11 -29.55 -11.16 38.13
N LEU A 12 -29.48 -12.45 38.46
CA LEU A 12 -28.66 -13.42 37.71
C LEU A 12 -29.11 -13.52 36.25
N LEU A 13 -30.41 -13.62 35.99
CA LEU A 13 -30.94 -13.69 34.62
C LEU A 13 -30.62 -12.43 33.81
N ILE A 14 -30.74 -11.25 34.44
CA ILE A 14 -30.36 -9.97 33.80
C ILE A 14 -28.85 -9.96 33.47
N ALA A 15 -28.00 -10.39 34.41
CA ALA A 15 -26.55 -10.42 34.21
C ALA A 15 -26.14 -11.36 33.06
N ILE A 16 -26.76 -12.55 32.98
CA ILE A 16 -26.54 -13.50 31.87
C ILE A 16 -26.98 -12.88 30.54
N GLY A 17 -28.13 -12.19 30.51
CA GLY A 17 -28.62 -11.51 29.31
C GLY A 17 -27.64 -10.43 28.80
N VAL A 18 -27.10 -9.62 29.71
CA VAL A 18 -26.10 -8.59 29.36
C VAL A 18 -24.80 -9.22 28.85
N CYS A 19 -24.31 -10.27 29.52
CA CYS A 19 -23.12 -11.00 29.10
C CYS A 19 -23.29 -11.62 27.71
N GLY A 20 -24.43 -12.26 27.44
CA GLY A 20 -24.74 -12.84 26.13
C GLY A 20 -24.77 -11.80 25.01
N SER A 21 -25.34 -10.62 25.27
CA SER A 21 -25.34 -9.49 24.34
C SER A 21 -23.91 -9.00 24.04
N ALA A 22 -23.07 -8.86 25.08
CA ALA A 22 -21.68 -8.45 24.92
C ALA A 22 -20.86 -9.45 24.08
N VAL A 23 -21.00 -10.76 24.33
CA VAL A 23 -20.32 -11.80 23.55
C VAL A 23 -20.76 -11.77 22.09
N ARG A 24 -22.06 -11.65 21.81
CA ARG A 24 -22.56 -11.57 20.43
C ARG A 24 -22.01 -10.37 19.68
N ASN A 25 -21.98 -9.20 20.33
CA ASN A 25 -21.40 -7.98 19.74
C ASN A 25 -19.89 -8.11 19.51
N SER A 26 -19.18 -8.79 20.43
CA SER A 26 -17.76 -9.09 20.27
C SER A 26 -17.51 -9.99 19.05
N MET A 27 -18.28 -11.06 18.89
CA MET A 27 -18.16 -11.97 17.74
C MET A 27 -18.39 -11.25 16.40
N LEU A 28 -19.42 -10.40 16.32
CA LEU A 28 -19.67 -9.60 15.11
C LEU A 28 -18.53 -8.61 14.82
N SER A 29 -17.95 -8.01 15.86
CA SER A 29 -16.80 -7.12 15.72
C SER A 29 -15.56 -7.85 15.21
N VAL A 30 -15.30 -9.06 15.72
CA VAL A 30 -14.18 -9.91 15.28
C VAL A 30 -14.35 -10.29 13.81
N GLN A 31 -15.53 -10.74 13.40
CA GLN A 31 -15.81 -11.10 12.01
C GLN A 31 -15.59 -9.91 11.06
N ARG A 32 -16.06 -8.71 11.43
CA ARG A 32 -15.81 -7.50 10.63
C ARG A 32 -14.33 -7.12 10.56
N ALA A 33 -13.62 -7.23 11.68
CA ALA A 33 -12.18 -6.94 11.71
C ALA A 33 -11.37 -7.93 10.85
N GLU A 34 -11.76 -9.20 10.85
CA GLU A 34 -11.17 -10.23 9.98
C GLU A 34 -11.48 -9.95 8.50
N GLU A 35 -12.73 -9.62 8.17
CA GLU A 35 -13.17 -9.25 6.81
C GLU A 35 -12.37 -8.05 6.27
N ILE A 36 -12.18 -7.01 7.09
CA ILE A 36 -11.41 -5.82 6.73
C ILE A 36 -9.93 -6.16 6.55
N THR A 37 -9.33 -6.88 7.50
CA THR A 37 -7.90 -7.26 7.42
C THR A 37 -7.63 -8.08 6.16
N ARG A 38 -8.49 -9.07 5.87
CA ARG A 38 -8.38 -9.89 4.66
C ARG A 38 -8.53 -9.05 3.40
N SER A 39 -9.50 -8.13 3.37
CA SER A 39 -9.69 -7.21 2.24
C SER A 39 -8.47 -6.34 2.01
N MET A 40 -7.87 -5.80 3.08
CA MET A 40 -6.64 -5.01 2.98
C MET A 40 -5.49 -5.83 2.38
N LEU A 41 -5.27 -7.05 2.85
CA LEU A 41 -4.22 -7.93 2.32
C LEU A 41 -4.41 -8.24 0.83
N LEU A 42 -5.65 -8.47 0.39
CA LEU A 42 -5.96 -8.71 -1.02
C LEU A 42 -5.78 -7.45 -1.89
N THR A 43 -6.17 -6.28 -1.37
CA THR A 43 -5.89 -5.00 -2.03
C THR A 43 -4.40 -4.77 -2.19
N GLU A 44 -3.60 -4.99 -1.14
CA GLU A 44 -2.15 -4.86 -1.20
C GLU A 44 -1.54 -5.84 -2.21
N SER A 45 -2.05 -7.08 -2.29
CA SER A 45 -1.63 -8.03 -3.32
C SER A 45 -1.89 -7.51 -4.73
N ILE A 46 -3.11 -7.00 -5.01
CA ILE A 46 -3.43 -6.43 -6.34
C ILE A 46 -2.54 -5.23 -6.66
N LEU A 47 -2.32 -4.34 -5.68
CA LEU A 47 -1.45 -3.19 -5.86
C LEU A 47 0.00 -3.61 -6.12
N ASN A 48 0.48 -4.66 -5.45
CA ASN A 48 1.80 -5.22 -5.68
C ASN A 48 1.89 -5.89 -7.07
N ASP A 49 0.86 -6.58 -7.52
CA ASP A 49 0.79 -7.17 -8.87
C ASP A 49 0.81 -6.08 -9.95
N LEU A 50 0.18 -4.93 -9.70
CA LEU A 50 0.26 -3.75 -10.56
C LEU A 50 1.66 -3.12 -10.56
N ASP A 51 2.27 -2.96 -9.38
CA ASP A 51 3.61 -2.37 -9.22
C ASP A 51 4.69 -3.22 -9.91
N THR A 52 4.60 -4.56 -9.75
CA THR A 52 5.48 -5.53 -10.40
C THR A 52 5.22 -5.66 -11.91
N GLY A 53 4.11 -5.13 -12.41
CA GLY A 53 3.72 -5.21 -13.82
C GLY A 53 3.16 -6.58 -14.24
N VAL A 54 2.79 -7.43 -13.28
CA VAL A 54 1.99 -8.64 -13.53
C VAL A 54 0.62 -8.23 -14.06
N LEU A 55 0.02 -7.21 -13.46
CA LEU A 55 -1.14 -6.52 -14.01
C LEU A 55 -0.67 -5.33 -14.86
N LEU A 56 -1.16 -5.28 -16.10
CA LEU A 56 -0.88 -4.16 -16.98
C LEU A 56 -1.72 -2.94 -16.55
N PRO A 57 -1.24 -1.71 -16.76
CA PRO A 57 -1.99 -0.51 -16.41
C PRO A 57 -3.09 -0.22 -17.47
N GLU A 58 -4.10 -1.09 -17.57
CA GLU A 58 -5.28 -0.86 -18.41
C GLU A 58 -6.35 -0.08 -17.62
N GLU A 59 -7.29 0.58 -18.32
CA GLU A 59 -8.27 1.49 -17.69
C GLU A 59 -9.15 0.77 -16.66
N GLU A 60 -9.58 -0.46 -16.97
CA GLU A 60 -10.45 -1.25 -16.11
C GLU A 60 -10.12 -2.73 -16.24
N GLN A 61 -9.85 -3.37 -15.11
CA GLN A 61 -9.65 -4.82 -15.01
C GLN A 61 -10.50 -5.36 -13.87
N SER A 62 -10.91 -6.62 -14.00
CA SER A 62 -11.65 -7.31 -12.96
C SER A 62 -11.23 -8.76 -12.89
N GLY A 63 -11.44 -9.36 -11.72
CA GLY A 63 -11.15 -10.76 -11.49
C GLY A 63 -11.78 -11.28 -10.21
N ASP A 64 -11.46 -12.52 -9.89
CA ASP A 64 -11.95 -13.21 -8.69
C ASP A 64 -10.80 -13.83 -7.90
N PHE A 65 -11.10 -14.20 -6.65
CA PHE A 65 -10.17 -14.86 -5.74
C PHE A 65 -10.49 -16.35 -5.56
N SER A 66 -11.14 -16.98 -6.54
CA SER A 66 -11.46 -18.41 -6.47
C SER A 66 -10.20 -19.28 -6.35
N ALA A 67 -9.11 -18.90 -7.02
CA ALA A 67 -7.82 -19.59 -6.97
C ALA A 67 -7.19 -19.64 -5.57
N VAL A 68 -7.48 -18.66 -4.71
CA VAL A 68 -6.97 -18.59 -3.32
C VAL A 68 -8.01 -19.06 -2.29
N GLY A 69 -9.08 -19.73 -2.73
CA GLY A 69 -10.10 -20.30 -1.86
C GLY A 69 -11.17 -19.32 -1.38
N LEU A 70 -11.32 -18.17 -2.04
CA LEU A 70 -12.34 -17.16 -1.74
C LEU A 70 -13.28 -16.97 -2.94
N PRO A 71 -14.11 -17.97 -3.28
CA PRO A 71 -14.88 -17.99 -4.53
C PRO A 71 -15.97 -16.90 -4.62
N SER A 72 -16.38 -16.30 -3.50
CA SER A 72 -17.37 -15.21 -3.51
C SER A 72 -16.72 -13.82 -3.57
N TRP A 73 -15.39 -13.73 -3.57
CA TRP A 73 -14.69 -12.45 -3.54
C TRP A 73 -14.23 -12.10 -4.95
N ASN A 74 -14.62 -10.90 -5.38
CA ASN A 74 -14.29 -10.34 -6.69
C ASN A 74 -13.58 -9.00 -6.49
N TRP A 75 -12.80 -8.58 -7.48
CA TRP A 75 -12.15 -7.29 -7.48
C TRP A 75 -12.34 -6.56 -8.81
N GLU A 76 -12.31 -5.23 -8.73
CA GLU A 76 -12.27 -4.31 -9.87
C GLU A 76 -11.13 -3.32 -9.63
N LEU A 77 -10.25 -3.20 -10.61
CA LEU A 77 -9.15 -2.25 -10.66
C LEU A 77 -9.50 -1.20 -11.72
N ARG A 78 -9.50 0.06 -11.31
CA ARG A 78 -9.72 1.19 -12.21
C ARG A 78 -8.54 2.13 -12.15
N ILE A 79 -7.97 2.44 -13.30
CA ILE A 79 -6.80 3.31 -13.42
C ILE A 79 -7.19 4.53 -14.24
N VAL A 80 -7.20 5.70 -13.61
CA VAL A 80 -7.58 6.96 -14.26
C VAL A 80 -6.43 7.96 -14.14
N PRO A 81 -5.96 8.57 -15.24
CA PRO A 81 -4.97 9.64 -15.16
C PRO A 81 -5.54 10.86 -14.43
N VAL A 82 -4.72 11.52 -13.62
CA VAL A 82 -5.13 12.74 -12.92
C VAL A 82 -5.11 13.92 -13.89
N GLU A 83 -6.22 14.64 -14.03
CA GLU A 83 -6.39 15.72 -15.02
C GLU A 83 -5.34 16.84 -14.90
N GLN A 84 -4.94 17.15 -13.66
CA GLN A 84 -3.96 18.21 -13.37
C GLN A 84 -2.51 17.74 -13.50
N GLU A 85 -2.27 16.44 -13.36
CA GLU A 85 -0.94 15.84 -13.32
C GLU A 85 -0.95 14.54 -14.13
N PRO A 86 -0.73 14.59 -15.46
CA PRO A 86 -0.86 13.43 -16.34
C PRO A 86 0.19 12.33 -16.05
N GLU A 87 1.25 12.68 -15.31
CA GLU A 87 2.25 11.74 -14.79
C GLU A 87 1.76 10.96 -13.57
N LEU A 88 0.63 11.33 -12.97
CA LEU A 88 0.01 10.60 -11.88
C LEU A 88 -1.22 9.81 -12.35
N LEU A 89 -1.31 8.58 -11.87
CA LEU A 89 -2.42 7.68 -12.06
C LEU A 89 -3.16 7.52 -10.72
N ARG A 90 -4.46 7.73 -10.73
CA ARG A 90 -5.35 7.34 -9.64
C ARG A 90 -5.74 5.89 -9.84
N VAL A 91 -5.19 5.03 -8.99
CA VAL A 91 -5.49 3.60 -8.97
C VAL A 91 -6.54 3.34 -7.91
N THR A 92 -7.68 2.78 -8.30
CA THR A 92 -8.79 2.45 -7.40
C THR A 92 -9.05 0.96 -7.45
N VAL A 93 -8.88 0.29 -6.32
CA VAL A 93 -9.17 -1.13 -6.15
C VAL A 93 -10.44 -1.27 -5.32
N SER A 94 -11.46 -1.89 -5.89
CA SER A 94 -12.72 -2.20 -5.23
C SER A 94 -12.88 -3.70 -5.06
N LEU A 95 -13.14 -4.14 -3.84
CA LEU A 95 -13.39 -5.52 -3.47
C LEU A 95 -14.87 -5.74 -3.21
N PHE A 96 -15.42 -6.82 -3.75
CA PHE A 96 -16.83 -7.16 -3.65
C PHE A 96 -17.00 -8.59 -3.14
N GLN A 97 -18.03 -8.80 -2.33
CA GLN A 97 -18.52 -10.12 -1.99
C GLN A 97 -19.83 -10.38 -2.73
N GLN A 98 -19.88 -11.43 -3.54
CA GLN A 98 -21.10 -11.85 -4.20
C GLN A 98 -21.98 -12.66 -3.23
N GLY A 99 -23.23 -12.26 -3.11
CA GLY A 99 -24.24 -12.99 -2.35
C GLY A 99 -24.53 -14.36 -2.97
N SER A 100 -25.04 -15.28 -2.16
CA SER A 100 -25.43 -16.63 -2.61
C SER A 100 -26.58 -16.64 -3.62
N GLY A 101 -27.22 -15.49 -3.85
CA GLY A 101 -28.31 -15.32 -4.80
C GLY A 101 -27.90 -15.33 -6.27
N GLY A 102 -26.60 -15.36 -6.60
CA GLY A 102 -26.08 -15.53 -7.96
C GLY A 102 -26.34 -14.38 -8.95
N GLY A 103 -27.17 -13.39 -8.59
CA GLY A 103 -27.41 -12.18 -9.38
C GLY A 103 -26.21 -11.23 -9.34
N SER A 104 -25.95 -10.52 -10.45
CA SER A 104 -24.93 -9.46 -10.48
C SER A 104 -25.23 -8.30 -9.54
N ASP A 105 -26.50 -8.11 -9.20
CA ASP A 105 -26.99 -7.00 -8.37
C ASP A 105 -26.78 -7.25 -6.87
N ASP A 106 -26.48 -8.48 -6.45
CA ASP A 106 -26.26 -8.84 -5.04
C ASP A 106 -24.77 -8.79 -4.67
N ARG A 107 -24.09 -7.70 -5.05
CA ARG A 107 -22.68 -7.45 -4.72
C ARG A 107 -22.60 -6.50 -3.54
N ARG A 108 -21.98 -6.95 -2.46
CA ARG A 108 -21.64 -6.11 -1.31
C ARG A 108 -20.20 -5.63 -1.43
N THR A 109 -19.98 -4.32 -1.53
CA THR A 109 -18.63 -3.76 -1.46
C THR A 109 -18.04 -3.99 -0.06
N LEU A 110 -16.87 -4.63 -0.02
CA LEU A 110 -16.13 -4.89 1.20
C LEU A 110 -15.18 -3.76 1.54
N LEU A 111 -14.40 -3.32 0.54
CA LEU A 111 -13.38 -2.30 0.68
C LEU A 111 -13.14 -1.63 -0.68
N THR A 112 -12.97 -0.31 -0.66
CA THR A 112 -12.48 0.45 -1.80
C THR A 112 -11.30 1.29 -1.35
N THR A 113 -10.17 1.10 -2.01
CA THR A 113 -8.92 1.82 -1.73
C THR A 113 -8.52 2.59 -2.98
N SER A 114 -8.22 3.87 -2.81
CA SER A 114 -7.70 4.73 -3.88
C SER A 114 -6.31 5.19 -3.50
N THR A 115 -5.35 5.01 -4.41
CA THR A 115 -3.96 5.46 -4.24
C THR A 115 -3.49 6.21 -5.48
N LEU A 116 -2.50 7.08 -5.30
CA LEU A 116 -1.85 7.79 -6.40
C LEU A 116 -0.53 7.08 -6.69
N ARG A 117 -0.31 6.75 -7.95
CA ARG A 117 0.93 6.13 -8.44
C ARG A 117 1.50 6.97 -9.58
N ALA A 118 2.82 7.03 -9.66
CA ALA A 118 3.47 7.59 -10.84
C ALA A 118 3.19 6.69 -12.05
N ARG A 119 2.92 7.29 -13.20
CA ARG A 119 2.84 6.60 -14.48
C ARG A 119 4.20 5.98 -14.76
N PRO A 120 4.28 4.69 -15.12
CA PRO A 120 5.52 4.10 -15.59
C PRO A 120 6.07 4.92 -16.76
N ARG A 121 7.27 5.47 -16.60
CA ARG A 121 7.99 6.19 -17.65
C ARG A 121 9.30 5.49 -17.94
N THR A 122 9.73 5.57 -19.19
CA THR A 122 11.11 5.28 -19.53
C THR A 122 12.01 6.34 -18.90
N LEU A 123 13.21 5.93 -18.50
CA LEU A 123 14.21 6.80 -17.89
C LEU A 123 15.23 7.16 -18.96
N ASN A 124 15.66 8.42 -18.97
CA ASN A 124 16.77 8.85 -19.79
C ASN A 124 18.04 8.81 -18.93
N LEU A 125 18.96 7.89 -19.22
CA LEU A 125 20.15 7.68 -18.40
C LEU A 125 21.09 8.91 -18.41
N LYS A 126 21.04 9.73 -19.46
CA LYS A 126 21.83 10.96 -19.57
C LYS A 126 21.19 12.09 -18.76
N GLU A 127 19.88 12.27 -18.85
CA GLU A 127 19.17 13.39 -18.19
C GLU A 127 18.82 13.09 -16.72
N ASP A 128 18.27 11.90 -16.44
CA ASP A 128 17.81 11.51 -15.10
C ASP A 128 18.99 11.11 -14.18
N PHE A 129 20.07 10.52 -14.74
CA PHE A 129 21.23 10.03 -13.97
C PHE A 129 22.54 10.77 -14.30
N GLY A 130 22.56 11.66 -15.29
CA GLY A 130 23.74 12.47 -15.62
C GLY A 130 24.86 11.68 -16.30
N LEU A 131 24.62 10.48 -16.82
CA LEU A 131 25.68 9.66 -17.43
C LEU A 131 26.26 10.34 -18.68
N SER A 132 27.58 10.27 -18.84
CA SER A 132 28.23 10.75 -20.07
C SER A 132 27.93 9.83 -21.25
N GLU A 133 28.11 10.33 -22.48
CA GLU A 133 27.88 9.52 -23.69
C GLU A 133 28.84 8.32 -23.78
N GLU A 134 30.06 8.46 -23.26
CA GLU A 134 31.00 7.35 -23.16
C GLU A 134 30.51 6.30 -22.17
N GLN A 135 29.93 6.69 -21.04
CA GLN A 135 29.41 5.77 -20.03
C GLN A 135 28.17 5.03 -20.53
N THR A 136 27.23 5.72 -21.18
CA THR A 136 26.05 5.08 -21.76
C THR A 136 26.46 4.10 -22.86
N LYS A 137 27.47 4.44 -23.67
CA LYS A 137 28.02 3.53 -24.67
C LYS A 137 28.66 2.29 -24.04
N VAL A 138 29.49 2.44 -23.02
CA VAL A 138 30.10 1.32 -22.30
C VAL A 138 29.03 0.42 -21.68
N LEU A 139 27.99 1.00 -21.07
CA LEU A 139 26.88 0.24 -20.47
C LEU A 139 26.09 -0.52 -21.53
N THR A 140 25.87 0.09 -22.71
CA THR A 140 25.17 -0.54 -23.83
C THR A 140 25.99 -1.68 -24.43
N GLU A 141 27.32 -1.53 -24.56
CA GLU A 141 28.21 -2.56 -25.10
C GLU A 141 28.42 -3.75 -24.15
N ALA A 142 28.33 -3.50 -22.84
CA ALA A 142 28.56 -4.51 -21.82
C ALA A 142 27.43 -5.54 -21.67
N ILE A 143 26.23 -5.19 -22.11
CA ILE A 143 25.02 -5.91 -21.70
C ILE A 143 24.51 -6.76 -22.88
N PRO A 144 24.37 -8.09 -22.71
CA PRO A 144 24.02 -9.00 -23.80
C PRO A 144 22.69 -8.60 -24.45
N GLY A 145 22.72 -8.29 -25.76
CA GLY A 145 21.56 -7.75 -26.49
C GLY A 145 21.68 -6.27 -26.86
N GLY A 146 22.64 -5.54 -26.28
CA GLY A 146 22.99 -4.18 -26.67
C GLY A 146 21.83 -3.18 -26.61
N SER A 147 21.76 -2.30 -27.60
CA SER A 147 20.75 -1.24 -27.69
C SER A 147 19.30 -1.74 -27.85
N GLN A 148 19.10 -3.01 -28.22
CA GLN A 148 17.76 -3.58 -28.28
C GLN A 148 17.18 -3.83 -26.89
N MET A 149 18.04 -4.04 -25.90
CA MET A 149 17.64 -4.30 -24.53
C MET A 149 17.80 -3.06 -23.64
N LEU A 150 18.82 -2.25 -23.91
CA LEU A 150 19.10 -1.00 -23.21
C LEU A 150 19.20 0.16 -24.21
N ASP A 151 18.08 0.84 -24.41
CA ASP A 151 18.10 2.18 -25.00
C ASP A 151 18.43 3.19 -23.90
N PRO A 152 19.59 3.88 -23.94
CA PRO A 152 19.96 4.84 -22.89
C PRO A 152 19.08 6.10 -22.86
N GLU A 153 18.30 6.38 -23.90
CA GLU A 153 17.32 7.46 -23.91
C GLU A 153 15.93 7.02 -23.42
N ASN A 154 15.61 5.72 -23.56
CA ASN A 154 14.30 5.15 -23.21
C ASN A 154 14.43 3.91 -22.34
N PHE A 155 15.23 3.97 -21.28
CA PHE A 155 15.51 2.83 -20.43
C PHE A 155 14.26 2.43 -19.63
N ASP A 156 13.72 1.23 -19.88
CA ASP A 156 12.62 0.66 -19.10
C ASP A 156 13.19 -0.22 -17.97
N PRO A 157 13.08 0.18 -16.68
CA PRO A 157 13.56 -0.63 -15.56
C PRO A 157 12.84 -1.99 -15.46
N ARG A 158 11.63 -2.12 -16.02
CA ARG A 158 10.91 -3.41 -16.05
C ARG A 158 11.53 -4.40 -17.03
N ALA A 159 12.31 -3.94 -18.01
CA ALA A 159 13.07 -4.82 -18.89
C ALA A 159 14.18 -5.56 -18.12
N LEU A 160 14.78 -4.94 -17.09
CA LEU A 160 15.75 -5.61 -16.23
C LEU A 160 15.12 -6.73 -15.41
N ALA A 161 13.87 -6.57 -14.95
CA ALA A 161 13.18 -7.61 -14.20
C ALA A 161 12.88 -8.87 -15.03
N LYS A 162 12.96 -8.77 -16.37
CA LYS A 162 12.79 -9.91 -17.29
C LYS A 162 14.10 -10.66 -17.56
N LEU A 163 15.24 -10.12 -17.13
CA LEU A 163 16.53 -10.80 -17.25
C LEU A 163 16.62 -11.98 -16.27
N ASP A 164 17.34 -13.01 -16.68
CA ASP A 164 17.70 -14.10 -15.79
C ASP A 164 18.64 -13.59 -14.66
N MET A 165 18.54 -14.22 -13.49
CA MET A 165 19.35 -13.80 -12.33
C MET A 165 20.85 -13.96 -12.58
N ASP A 166 21.27 -14.97 -13.34
CA ASP A 166 22.68 -15.19 -13.61
C ASP A 166 23.27 -14.03 -14.43
N THR A 167 22.55 -13.54 -15.43
CA THR A 167 22.91 -12.33 -16.19
C THR A 167 22.93 -11.10 -15.29
N LEU A 168 21.92 -10.90 -14.43
CA LEU A 168 21.92 -9.76 -13.50
C LEU A 168 23.09 -9.77 -12.53
N ILE A 169 23.48 -10.94 -12.01
CA ILE A 169 24.66 -11.11 -11.15
C ILE A 169 25.95 -10.78 -11.92
N GLN A 170 26.04 -11.19 -13.18
CA GLN A 170 27.21 -10.88 -14.02
C GLN A 170 27.30 -9.39 -14.38
N MET A 171 26.17 -8.69 -14.50
CA MET A 171 26.13 -7.25 -14.81
C MET A 171 26.33 -6.36 -13.58
N LEU A 172 26.03 -6.86 -12.37
CA LEU A 172 26.09 -6.10 -11.12
C LEU A 172 27.43 -5.36 -10.91
N PRO A 173 28.61 -6.00 -11.07
CA PRO A 173 29.90 -5.33 -10.92
C PRO A 173 30.08 -4.17 -11.90
N LEU A 174 29.55 -4.30 -13.12
CA LEU A 174 29.66 -3.29 -14.16
C LEU A 174 28.74 -2.09 -13.88
N ILE A 175 27.52 -2.36 -13.40
CA ILE A 175 26.58 -1.34 -12.94
C ILE A 175 27.19 -0.58 -11.74
N MET A 176 27.77 -1.31 -10.77
CA MET A 176 28.45 -0.70 -9.63
C MET A 176 29.64 0.16 -10.09
N GLN A 177 30.44 -0.31 -11.05
CA GLN A 177 31.56 0.45 -11.57
C GLN A 177 31.08 1.73 -12.29
N ALA A 178 30.04 1.65 -13.12
CA ALA A 178 29.45 2.79 -13.81
C ALA A 178 28.88 3.83 -12.83
N LEU A 179 28.17 3.41 -11.78
CA LEU A 179 27.64 4.28 -10.74
C LEU A 179 28.74 4.87 -9.84
N SER A 180 29.78 4.09 -9.52
CA SER A 180 30.91 4.52 -8.69
C SER A 180 31.79 5.55 -9.39
N ALA A 181 31.94 5.45 -10.71
CA ALA A 181 32.78 6.35 -11.52
C ALA A 181 32.30 7.80 -11.50
N GLN A 182 31.03 8.02 -11.18
CA GLN A 182 30.43 9.35 -11.13
C GLN A 182 30.61 10.05 -9.77
N GLY A 183 31.35 9.44 -8.83
CA GLY A 183 31.75 10.08 -7.58
C GLY A 183 30.58 10.62 -6.78
N ALA A 184 29.43 9.91 -6.79
CA ALA A 184 28.27 10.28 -6.00
C ALA A 184 28.68 10.34 -4.51
N PRO A 185 28.83 11.53 -3.91
CA PRO A 185 29.40 11.67 -2.57
C PRO A 185 28.49 11.11 -1.46
N GLY A 186 27.29 10.62 -1.81
CA GLY A 186 26.36 10.00 -0.88
C GLY A 186 26.48 8.48 -0.73
N LEU A 187 27.03 7.76 -1.71
CA LEU A 187 27.03 6.28 -1.69
C LEU A 187 28.16 5.73 -0.81
N GLU A 188 29.29 6.43 -0.75
CA GLU A 188 30.39 6.12 0.17
C GLU A 188 30.01 6.33 1.65
N GLN A 189 29.09 7.27 1.92
CA GLN A 189 28.54 7.51 3.26
C GLN A 189 27.55 6.42 3.70
N LEU A 190 26.87 5.78 2.74
CA LEU A 190 26.02 4.60 2.99
C LEU A 190 26.84 3.32 3.21
N GLY A 191 27.95 3.15 2.47
CA GLY A 191 28.87 2.02 2.64
C GLY A 191 29.59 2.02 3.99
N GLN A 192 30.10 3.18 4.42
CA GLN A 192 30.77 3.31 5.73
C GLN A 192 29.83 3.11 6.93
N GLY A 193 28.51 3.29 6.75
CA GLY A 193 27.51 3.01 7.78
C GLY A 193 27.16 1.52 7.94
N ALA A 194 27.44 0.68 6.93
CA ALA A 194 27.05 -0.74 6.93
C ALA A 194 28.16 -1.68 7.44
N GLU A 195 29.43 -1.37 7.17
CA GLU A 195 30.57 -2.16 7.68
C GLU A 195 31.02 -1.74 9.09
N GLY A 196 30.60 -0.56 9.55
CA GLY A 196 30.76 -0.12 10.93
C GLY A 196 29.63 -0.62 11.81
N GLY A 197 29.67 -1.89 12.25
CA GLY A 197 28.81 -2.44 13.32
C GLY A 197 29.00 -1.79 14.70
N GLY A 198 29.50 -0.55 14.75
CA GLY A 198 29.49 0.31 15.91
C GLY A 198 28.15 1.04 15.96
N LEU A 199 27.25 0.57 16.83
CA LEU A 199 26.12 1.36 17.30
C LEU A 199 26.60 2.80 17.55
N PRO A 200 25.93 3.85 17.06
CA PRO A 200 26.29 5.22 17.39
C PRO A 200 26.25 5.38 18.90
N GLN A 201 27.44 5.40 19.51
CA GLN A 201 27.70 5.53 20.94
C GLN A 201 27.48 7.00 21.37
N GLY A 202 26.33 7.54 21.01
CA GLY A 202 25.96 8.95 21.20
C GLY A 202 24.46 9.18 21.40
N MET A 203 23.60 8.16 21.31
CA MET A 203 22.23 8.25 21.81
C MET A 203 22.18 7.87 23.29
N THR A 204 22.78 8.72 24.12
CA THR A 204 22.34 8.83 25.52
C THR A 204 20.86 9.24 25.50
N PRO A 205 19.97 8.50 26.17
CA PRO A 205 18.60 8.93 26.36
C PRO A 205 18.63 10.12 27.33
N ASP A 206 18.62 11.34 26.80
CA ASP A 206 18.22 12.53 27.55
C ASP A 206 16.71 12.42 27.82
N ALA A 207 16.40 11.55 28.78
CA ALA A 207 15.15 11.56 29.52
C ALA A 207 15.20 12.74 30.49
N GLN A 208 15.17 13.96 29.96
CA GLN A 208 15.02 15.18 30.74
C GLN A 208 13.76 15.93 30.31
N GLN A 209 12.67 15.57 30.99
CA GLN A 209 11.88 16.55 31.74
C GLN A 209 11.24 17.68 30.92
N GLY A 210 10.17 17.35 30.20
CA GLY A 210 9.27 18.31 29.57
C GLY A 210 7.81 18.04 29.92
N GLY A 211 7.45 18.18 31.20
CA GLY A 211 6.07 18.08 31.69
C GLY A 211 5.20 19.25 31.21
N GLY A 212 4.79 19.23 29.94
CA GLY A 212 3.80 20.15 29.36
C GLY A 212 2.41 19.55 29.41
N ARG A 213 1.74 19.68 30.56
CA ARG A 213 0.35 19.29 30.79
C ARG A 213 -0.58 20.22 29.99
N SER A 214 -0.75 19.96 28.69
CA SER A 214 -1.81 20.60 27.89
C SER A 214 -3.16 20.11 28.36
N THR A 215 -3.83 20.94 29.16
CA THR A 215 -5.26 20.87 29.44
C THR A 215 -6.02 20.88 28.13
N ARG A 216 -6.50 19.70 27.74
CA ARG A 216 -7.42 19.48 26.63
C ARG A 216 -8.75 20.15 26.99
N GLN A 217 -8.99 21.35 26.48
CA GLN A 217 -10.31 21.99 26.55
C GLN A 217 -11.35 21.10 25.86
N PRO A 218 -12.52 20.87 26.47
CA PRO A 218 -13.62 20.19 25.81
C PRO A 218 -14.11 21.07 24.65
N ARG A 219 -14.05 20.54 23.42
CA ARG A 219 -14.74 21.13 22.27
C ARG A 219 -16.25 21.10 22.55
N THR A 220 -16.86 22.27 22.62
CA THR A 220 -18.31 22.41 22.60
C THR A 220 -18.87 21.91 21.25
N PRO A 221 -20.05 21.28 21.23
CA PRO A 221 -20.72 20.88 20.00
C PRO A 221 -21.09 22.14 19.20
N GLY A 222 -20.60 22.21 17.96
CA GLY A 222 -20.93 23.30 17.04
C GLY A 222 -22.42 23.34 16.75
N SER A 223 -22.98 24.56 16.80
CA SER A 223 -24.35 24.86 16.42
C SER A 223 -24.65 24.41 14.98
N PRO A 224 -25.87 23.93 14.69
CA PRO A 224 -26.27 23.55 13.35
C PRO A 224 -26.33 24.76 12.41
N PRO A 225 -26.05 24.58 11.11
CA PRO A 225 -26.15 25.64 10.10
C PRO A 225 -27.61 26.10 9.91
N PRO A 226 -27.84 27.38 9.56
CA PRO A 226 -29.18 27.89 9.29
C PRO A 226 -29.76 27.28 8.01
N SER A 227 -31.02 26.85 8.09
CA SER A 227 -31.79 26.33 6.96
C SER A 227 -31.92 27.37 5.84
N PRO A 228 -31.74 27.00 4.56
CA PRO A 228 -32.00 27.89 3.44
C PRO A 228 -33.51 28.18 3.37
N GLY A 229 -33.85 29.47 3.43
CA GLY A 229 -35.21 29.97 3.33
C GLY A 229 -35.82 29.68 1.96
N SER A 230 -37.02 29.12 1.99
CA SER A 230 -37.93 29.01 0.86
C SER A 230 -38.42 30.41 0.48
N GLY A 231 -37.89 30.96 -0.61
CA GLY A 231 -38.46 32.11 -1.30
C GLY A 231 -39.53 31.64 -2.30
N SER A 232 -40.72 32.20 -2.16
CA SER A 232 -41.88 32.05 -3.04
C SER A 232 -41.71 32.77 -4.38
#